data_AF-A0A1Z8SVH5-F1
#
_entry.id   AF-A0A1Z8SVH5-F1
#
_cell.length_a   1.000
_cell.length_b   1.000
_cell.length_c   1.000
_cell.angle_alpha   90.00
_cell.angle_beta   90.00
_cell.angle_gamma   90.00
#
_symmetry.space_group_name_H-M   'P 1'
#
loop_
_entity.id
_entity.type
_entity.pdbx_description
1 polymer ?
#
loop_
_entity_poly.entity_id
_entity_poly.type
_entity_poly.pdbx_seq_one_letter_code
_entity_poly.pdbx_strand_id
1 'polypeptide(L)'
;MNYFSIPFFLVLSSLCLLYGEKKGKATTFYEPVCSKIEGWTIEWDPELAHSKDGFFHEIEKALANHFQRIKFLLPEDKVKELQTLIIRVDRKHELSNMQYHPSKGWLIQKGYDPSLEKKVHIPRAENLLKRSTWQKHPYVILHELAHSYHDQILNFNHKEIISAYQRAEKNKLYEKVLLFRGGTTSHYARTNHKEFFAEMTESYVGVNDFYPFVRAELKEHDPETFALMEKIWGKF
;
A
#
# COMPACT_ATOMS: atom_id res chain seq x y z
N MET A 1 -65.41 0.49 55.20
CA MET A 1 -64.17 1.05 54.60
C MET A 1 -63.01 0.47 55.37
N ASN A 2 -62.23 -0.41 54.73
CA ASN A 2 -60.83 -0.73 55.06
C ASN A 2 -60.34 -1.71 53.99
N TYR A 3 -59.53 -1.19 53.07
CA TYR A 3 -58.83 -1.95 52.04
C TYR A 3 -57.64 -2.66 52.70
N PHE A 4 -57.56 -3.99 52.59
CA PHE A 4 -56.36 -4.75 52.91
C PHE A 4 -55.63 -5.06 51.60
N SER A 5 -54.49 -4.38 51.39
CA SER A 5 -53.57 -4.59 50.27
C SER A 5 -52.66 -5.78 50.54
N ILE A 6 -52.56 -6.69 49.58
CA ILE A 6 -51.60 -7.80 49.55
C ILE A 6 -50.29 -7.29 48.92
N PRO A 7 -49.11 -7.44 49.54
CA PRO A 7 -47.85 -7.13 48.88
C PRO A 7 -47.36 -8.32 48.05
N PHE A 8 -47.12 -8.07 46.77
CA PHE A 8 -46.52 -8.98 45.81
C PHE A 8 -45.00 -9.06 46.10
N PHE A 9 -44.51 -10.26 46.44
CA PHE A 9 -43.07 -10.53 46.57
C PHE A 9 -42.44 -10.57 45.17
N LEU A 10 -41.61 -9.58 44.83
CA LEU A 10 -40.72 -9.60 43.67
C LEU A 10 -39.34 -10.08 44.14
N VAL A 11 -39.01 -11.32 43.82
CA VAL A 11 -37.68 -11.90 44.00
C VAL A 11 -36.76 -11.31 42.93
N LEU A 12 -35.83 -10.43 43.33
CA LEU A 12 -34.73 -9.99 42.47
C LEU A 12 -33.69 -11.10 42.38
N SER A 13 -33.71 -11.89 41.30
CA SER A 13 -32.56 -12.73 40.94
C SER A 13 -31.50 -11.87 40.25
N SER A 14 -30.42 -11.57 40.96
CA SER A 14 -29.20 -11.01 40.35
C SER A 14 -28.59 -12.04 39.40
N LEU A 15 -28.80 -11.85 38.09
CA LEU A 15 -27.98 -12.51 37.08
C LEU A 15 -26.63 -11.76 37.01
N CYS A 16 -25.61 -12.34 37.63
CA CYS A 16 -24.23 -12.03 37.29
C CYS A 16 -23.99 -12.47 35.84
N LEU A 17 -23.97 -11.53 34.91
CA LEU A 17 -23.45 -11.73 33.56
C LEU A 17 -21.92 -11.91 33.67
N LEU A 18 -21.49 -13.17 33.73
CA LEU A 18 -20.09 -13.53 33.48
C LEU A 18 -19.77 -13.17 32.04
N TYR A 19 -19.06 -12.07 31.85
CA TYR A 19 -18.46 -11.70 30.57
C TYR A 19 -17.35 -12.73 30.28
N GLY A 20 -17.69 -13.77 29.52
CA GLY A 20 -16.70 -14.72 29.03
C GLY A 20 -15.74 -14.00 28.09
N GLU A 21 -14.51 -13.77 28.53
CA GLU A 21 -13.40 -13.46 27.63
C GLU A 21 -13.31 -14.61 26.61
N LYS A 22 -13.69 -14.33 25.36
CA LYS A 22 -13.33 -15.19 24.23
C LYS A 22 -11.80 -15.17 24.15
N LYS A 23 -11.15 -16.19 24.72
CA LYS A 23 -9.75 -16.51 24.40
C LYS A 23 -9.69 -16.79 22.90
N GLY A 24 -9.25 -15.78 22.13
CA GLY A 24 -9.00 -15.93 20.71
C GLY A 24 -8.00 -17.07 20.49
N LYS A 25 -8.29 -17.96 19.54
CA LYS A 25 -7.31 -18.92 19.04
C LYS A 25 -6.06 -18.12 18.66
N ALA A 26 -4.90 -18.49 19.19
CA ALA A 26 -3.64 -17.90 18.74
C ALA A 26 -3.48 -18.25 17.25
N THR A 27 -3.66 -17.26 16.39
CA THR A 27 -3.35 -17.41 14.96
C THR A 27 -1.84 -17.49 14.85
N THR A 28 -1.32 -18.65 14.46
CA THR A 28 0.10 -18.83 14.17
C THR A 28 0.35 -18.38 12.74
N PHE A 29 1.13 -17.31 12.57
CA PHE A 29 1.60 -16.86 11.26
C PHE A 29 2.88 -17.63 10.88
N TYR A 30 3.14 -17.76 9.58
CA TYR A 30 4.34 -18.46 9.11
C TYR A 30 5.58 -17.56 9.27
N GLU A 31 6.77 -18.17 9.34
CA GLU A 31 8.05 -17.46 9.21
C GLU A 31 8.44 -17.39 7.73
N PRO A 32 8.69 -16.19 7.16
CA PRO A 32 8.97 -16.05 5.73
C PRO A 32 10.33 -16.62 5.33
N VAL A 33 10.43 -17.08 4.08
CA VAL A 33 11.72 -17.39 3.44
C VAL A 33 12.26 -16.10 2.84
N CYS A 34 13.46 -15.67 3.23
CA CYS A 34 14.05 -14.42 2.73
C CYS A 34 15.00 -14.67 1.56
N SER A 35 14.90 -13.85 0.50
CA SER A 35 15.90 -13.79 -0.57
C SER A 35 16.13 -12.34 -1.02
N LYS A 36 17.03 -12.14 -2.00
CA LYS A 36 17.25 -10.83 -2.61
C LYS A 36 16.95 -10.86 -4.10
N ILE A 37 16.24 -9.84 -4.57
CA ILE A 37 16.02 -9.59 -5.99
C ILE A 37 16.44 -8.15 -6.29
N GLU A 38 17.36 -7.99 -7.24
CA GLU A 38 17.84 -6.68 -7.68
C GLU A 38 18.39 -5.75 -6.58
N GLY A 39 18.70 -6.32 -5.40
CA GLY A 39 19.20 -5.61 -4.21
C GLY A 39 18.15 -5.41 -3.09
N TRP A 40 16.86 -5.57 -3.39
CA TRP A 40 15.79 -5.56 -2.39
C TRP A 40 15.73 -6.87 -1.62
N THR A 41 15.41 -6.79 -0.33
CA THR A 41 15.06 -7.97 0.48
C THR A 41 13.60 -8.32 0.27
N ILE A 42 13.36 -9.56 -0.15
CA ILE A 42 12.01 -10.10 -0.36
C ILE A 42 11.76 -11.19 0.67
N GLU A 43 10.64 -11.06 1.37
CA GLU A 43 10.08 -12.08 2.25
C GLU A 43 9.02 -12.87 1.48
N TRP A 44 9.20 -14.18 1.37
CA TRP A 44 8.31 -15.06 0.64
C TRP A 44 7.49 -15.91 1.60
N ASP A 45 6.22 -16.12 1.25
CA ASP A 45 5.44 -17.23 1.75
C ASP A 45 6.18 -18.57 1.48
N PRO A 46 6.43 -19.40 2.51
CA PRO A 46 7.12 -20.68 2.35
C PRO A 46 6.47 -21.63 1.34
N GLU A 47 5.14 -21.59 1.16
CA GLU A 47 4.46 -22.41 0.14
C GLU A 47 4.80 -21.95 -1.28
N LEU A 48 5.02 -20.64 -1.47
CA LEU A 48 5.47 -20.07 -2.72
C LEU A 48 6.95 -20.39 -2.96
N ALA A 49 7.81 -20.13 -1.98
CA ALA A 49 9.26 -20.30 -2.11
C ALA A 49 9.69 -21.77 -2.36
N HIS A 50 8.95 -22.74 -1.83
CA HIS A 50 9.26 -24.16 -2.00
C HIS A 50 8.47 -24.83 -3.14
N SER A 51 7.74 -24.06 -3.95
CA SER A 51 6.97 -24.62 -5.06
C SER A 51 7.88 -25.20 -6.15
N LYS A 52 7.49 -26.34 -6.73
CA LYS A 52 8.24 -27.04 -7.79
C LYS A 52 7.61 -26.88 -9.17
N ASP A 53 6.57 -26.07 -9.27
CA ASP A 53 5.70 -25.88 -10.44
C ASP A 53 6.21 -24.79 -11.41
N GLY A 54 7.41 -24.25 -11.20
CA GLY A 54 7.98 -23.16 -11.98
C GLY A 54 7.31 -21.80 -11.76
N PHE A 55 6.16 -21.76 -11.06
CA PHE A 55 5.40 -20.55 -10.77
C PHE A 55 6.25 -19.55 -9.99
N PHE A 56 6.98 -20.01 -8.97
CA PHE A 56 7.89 -19.15 -8.20
C PHE A 56 8.88 -18.41 -9.08
N HIS A 57 9.49 -19.09 -10.05
CA HIS A 57 10.45 -18.48 -10.97
C HIS A 57 9.82 -17.37 -11.83
N GLU A 58 8.60 -17.57 -12.32
CA GLU A 58 7.88 -16.54 -13.09
C GLU A 58 7.54 -15.32 -12.20
N ILE A 59 7.18 -15.54 -10.94
CA ILE A 59 6.96 -14.47 -9.96
C ILE A 59 8.24 -13.69 -9.68
N GLU A 60 9.36 -14.38 -9.41
CA GLU A 60 10.65 -13.74 -9.19
C GLU A 60 11.06 -12.90 -10.41
N LYS A 61 10.88 -13.43 -11.62
CA LYS A 61 11.19 -12.73 -12.87
C LYS A 61 10.32 -11.50 -13.08
N ALA A 62 9.02 -11.59 -12.83
CA ALA A 62 8.10 -10.45 -12.93
C ALA A 62 8.46 -9.36 -11.91
N LEU A 63 8.79 -9.74 -10.68
CA LEU A 63 9.19 -8.80 -9.63
C LEU A 63 10.57 -8.17 -9.93
N ALA A 64 11.52 -8.95 -10.43
CA ALA A 64 12.80 -8.44 -10.92
C ALA A 64 12.61 -7.40 -12.04
N ASN A 65 11.67 -7.62 -12.96
CA ASN A 65 11.36 -6.64 -14.00
C ASN A 65 10.90 -5.28 -13.42
N HIS A 66 10.01 -5.29 -12.42
CA HIS A 66 9.60 -4.06 -11.74
C HIS A 66 10.81 -3.34 -11.13
N PHE A 67 11.66 -4.05 -10.40
CA PHE A 67 12.84 -3.46 -9.76
C PHE A 67 13.89 -2.97 -10.74
N GLN A 68 14.15 -3.70 -11.83
CA GLN A 68 15.08 -3.26 -12.87
C GLN A 68 14.63 -1.94 -13.50
N ARG A 69 13.33 -1.77 -13.77
CA ARG A 69 12.79 -0.51 -14.29
C ARG A 69 13.03 0.63 -13.31
N ILE A 70 12.80 0.43 -12.01
CA ILE A 70 13.09 1.43 -10.98
C ILE A 70 14.59 1.76 -10.96
N LYS A 71 15.47 0.74 -10.97
CA LYS A 71 16.93 0.92 -10.98
C LYS A 71 17.46 1.71 -12.16
N PHE A 72 16.88 1.49 -13.35
CA PHE A 72 17.32 2.17 -14.56
C PHE A 72 16.81 3.61 -14.67
N LEU A 73 15.71 3.94 -13.99
CA LEU A 73 15.08 5.26 -14.05
C LEU A 73 15.57 6.20 -12.96
N LEU A 74 15.95 5.68 -11.79
CA LEU A 74 16.34 6.50 -10.64
C LEU A 74 17.87 6.59 -10.45
N PRO A 75 18.37 7.71 -9.88
CA PRO A 75 19.73 7.82 -9.38
C PRO A 75 20.11 6.69 -8.41
N GLU A 76 21.39 6.27 -8.41
CA GLU A 76 21.86 5.10 -7.65
C GLU A 76 21.67 5.26 -6.13
N ASP A 77 21.84 6.47 -5.59
CA ASP A 77 21.61 6.77 -4.18
C ASP A 77 20.14 6.56 -3.78
N LYS A 78 19.20 7.01 -4.63
CA LYS A 78 17.76 6.80 -4.42
C LYS A 78 17.37 5.33 -4.50
N VAL A 79 17.98 4.59 -5.43
CA VAL A 79 17.82 3.15 -5.51
C VAL A 79 18.29 2.46 -4.22
N LYS A 80 19.43 2.86 -3.67
CA LYS A 80 19.95 2.29 -2.41
C LYS A 80 19.04 2.54 -1.23
N GLU A 81 18.44 3.73 -1.13
CA GLU A 81 17.42 4.03 -0.11
C GLU A 81 16.17 3.15 -0.30
N LEU A 82 15.68 2.99 -1.53
CA LEU A 82 14.53 2.12 -1.78
C LEU A 82 14.81 0.65 -1.48
N GLN A 83 16.05 0.17 -1.69
CA GLN A 83 16.45 -1.20 -1.40
C GLN A 83 16.47 -1.56 0.09
N THR A 84 16.43 -0.56 1.00
CA THR A 84 16.27 -0.84 2.43
C THR A 84 14.83 -1.19 2.81
N LEU A 85 13.87 -0.95 1.91
CA LEU A 85 12.45 -1.20 2.14
C LEU A 85 12.11 -2.66 1.81
N ILE A 86 11.38 -3.33 2.70
CA ILE A 86 11.08 -4.76 2.61
C ILE A 86 9.76 -4.98 1.87
N ILE A 87 9.74 -6.01 1.01
CA ILE A 87 8.54 -6.49 0.33
C ILE A 87 8.19 -7.89 0.85
N ARG A 88 6.93 -8.11 1.25
CA ARG A 88 6.35 -9.43 1.53
C ARG A 88 5.51 -9.89 0.34
N VAL A 89 5.70 -11.12 -0.11
CA VAL A 89 4.93 -11.73 -1.20
C VAL A 89 4.31 -13.04 -0.74
N ASP A 90 2.98 -13.06 -0.75
CA ASP A 90 2.19 -14.23 -0.39
C ASP A 90 1.79 -15.03 -1.64
N ARG A 91 1.73 -16.36 -1.53
CA ARG A 91 1.13 -17.18 -2.60
C ARG A 91 -0.33 -16.77 -2.78
N LYS A 92 -1.05 -16.68 -1.66
CA LYS A 92 -2.47 -16.33 -1.59
C LYS A 92 -2.83 -15.83 -0.19
N HIS A 93 -3.36 -14.62 -0.15
CA HIS A 93 -3.91 -14.00 1.05
C HIS A 93 -5.38 -13.59 0.85
N GLU A 94 -6.10 -13.33 1.94
CA GLU A 94 -7.48 -12.83 1.89
C GLU A 94 -7.55 -11.49 1.15
N LEU A 95 -6.66 -10.56 1.53
CA LEU A 95 -6.41 -9.32 0.78
C LEU A 95 -6.03 -9.63 -0.68
N SER A 96 -6.41 -8.74 -1.59
CA SER A 96 -6.14 -8.89 -3.02
C SER A 96 -5.21 -7.83 -3.59
N ASN A 97 -5.35 -6.59 -3.14
CA ASN A 97 -4.61 -5.46 -3.71
C ASN A 97 -3.22 -5.39 -3.07
N MET A 98 -2.22 -5.11 -3.91
CA MET A 98 -0.90 -4.69 -3.44
C MET A 98 -1.10 -3.43 -2.59
N GLN A 99 -0.41 -3.36 -1.45
CA GLN A 99 -0.58 -2.26 -0.50
C GLN A 99 0.60 -2.19 0.49
N TYR A 100 0.89 -0.99 0.97
CA TYR A 100 1.77 -0.75 2.11
C TYR A 100 1.00 -0.79 3.45
N HIS A 101 1.57 -1.41 4.48
CA HIS A 101 0.97 -1.46 5.82
C HIS A 101 1.72 -0.55 6.80
N PRO A 102 1.22 0.67 7.09
CA PRO A 102 1.96 1.65 7.90
C PRO A 102 1.97 1.32 9.41
N SER A 103 1.04 0.49 9.89
CA SER A 103 0.97 0.14 11.31
C SER A 103 0.32 -1.22 11.56
N LYS A 104 0.70 -1.87 12.66
CA LYS A 104 0.16 -3.17 13.10
C LYS A 104 -1.29 -3.13 13.60
N GLY A 105 -1.81 -1.96 13.98
CA GLY A 105 -3.10 -1.86 14.66
C GLY A 105 -4.26 -2.42 13.83
N TRP A 106 -4.32 -2.05 12.54
CA TRP A 106 -5.33 -2.55 11.62
C TRP A 106 -5.13 -4.05 11.30
N LEU A 107 -3.89 -4.49 11.14
CA LEU A 107 -3.54 -5.89 10.90
C LEU A 107 -4.07 -6.78 12.03
N ILE A 108 -3.76 -6.43 13.29
CA ILE A 108 -4.23 -7.16 14.47
C ILE A 108 -5.76 -7.17 14.54
N GLN A 109 -6.42 -6.03 14.30
CA GLN A 109 -7.88 -5.93 14.34
C GLN A 109 -8.55 -6.85 13.30
N LYS A 110 -7.92 -7.02 12.14
CA LYS A 110 -8.40 -7.90 11.06
C LYS A 110 -7.93 -9.35 11.18
N GLY A 111 -7.08 -9.66 12.16
CA GLY A 111 -6.50 -10.99 12.34
C GLY A 111 -5.42 -11.35 11.32
N TYR A 112 -4.83 -10.34 10.66
CA TYR A 112 -3.71 -10.50 9.74
C TYR A 112 -2.37 -10.45 10.47
N ASP A 113 -1.33 -10.96 9.81
CA ASP A 113 0.04 -11.03 10.35
C ASP A 113 0.56 -9.63 10.72
N PRO A 114 0.78 -9.33 12.01
CA PRO A 114 1.32 -8.04 12.44
C PRO A 114 2.73 -7.76 11.92
N SER A 115 3.47 -8.80 11.50
CA SER A 115 4.82 -8.66 10.91
C SER A 115 4.82 -7.98 9.54
N LEU A 116 3.65 -7.77 8.93
CA LEU A 116 3.47 -6.97 7.72
C LEU A 116 3.66 -5.46 7.95
N GLU A 117 3.67 -4.99 9.21
CA GLU A 117 3.94 -3.59 9.54
C GLU A 117 5.24 -3.10 8.87
N LYS A 118 5.15 -1.94 8.23
CA LYS A 118 6.23 -1.27 7.48
C LYS A 118 6.78 -2.07 6.30
N LYS A 119 5.94 -2.91 5.69
CA LYS A 119 6.28 -3.66 4.48
C LYS A 119 5.31 -3.34 3.35
N VAL A 120 5.85 -3.33 2.14
CA VAL A 120 5.02 -3.45 0.94
C VAL A 120 4.54 -4.89 0.87
N HIS A 121 3.24 -5.10 0.73
CA HIS A 121 2.64 -6.43 0.68
C HIS A 121 2.07 -6.67 -0.72
N ILE A 122 2.51 -7.77 -1.34
CA ILE A 122 1.91 -8.37 -2.53
C ILE A 122 1.11 -9.59 -2.06
N PRO A 123 -0.20 -9.45 -1.78
CA PRO A 123 -0.93 -10.51 -1.06
C PRO A 123 -1.27 -11.72 -1.93
N ARG A 124 -1.16 -11.58 -3.25
CA ARG A 124 -1.42 -12.66 -4.20
C ARG A 124 -0.40 -12.58 -5.32
N ALA A 125 0.61 -13.43 -5.26
CA ALA A 125 1.71 -13.45 -6.24
C ALA A 125 1.22 -13.49 -7.69
N GLU A 126 0.15 -14.24 -7.98
CA GLU A 126 -0.45 -14.33 -9.33
C GLU A 126 -0.79 -12.98 -9.96
N ASN A 127 -1.04 -11.93 -9.16
CA ASN A 127 -1.35 -10.60 -9.67
C ASN A 127 -0.17 -9.95 -10.40
N LEU A 128 1.07 -10.37 -10.11
CA LEU A 128 2.27 -9.95 -10.84
C LEU A 128 2.32 -10.48 -12.28
N LEU A 129 1.53 -11.50 -12.61
CA LEU A 129 1.47 -12.08 -13.96
C LEU A 129 0.20 -11.67 -14.72
N LYS A 130 -0.78 -11.07 -14.04
CA LYS A 130 -2.05 -10.70 -14.67
C LYS A 130 -1.86 -9.56 -15.66
N ARG A 131 -2.23 -9.79 -16.91
CA ARG A 131 -2.25 -8.77 -17.97
C ARG A 131 -2.97 -7.48 -17.56
N SER A 132 -4.09 -7.61 -16.84
CA SER A 132 -4.85 -6.44 -16.36
C SER A 132 -4.06 -5.56 -15.40
N THR A 133 -3.19 -6.14 -14.56
CA THR A 133 -2.30 -5.39 -13.67
C THR A 133 -1.32 -4.55 -14.50
N TRP A 134 -0.66 -5.16 -15.48
CA TRP A 134 0.32 -4.47 -16.32
C TRP A 134 -0.28 -3.41 -17.24
N GLN A 135 -1.51 -3.63 -17.72
CA GLN A 135 -2.21 -2.65 -18.55
C GLN A 135 -2.72 -1.45 -17.74
N LYS A 136 -3.19 -1.71 -16.51
CA LYS A 136 -3.68 -0.66 -15.63
C LYS A 136 -2.52 0.07 -14.99
N HIS A 137 -1.73 -0.63 -14.17
CA HIS A 137 -0.87 -0.04 -13.15
C HIS A 137 0.56 -0.59 -13.29
N PRO A 138 1.27 -0.28 -14.39
CA PRO A 138 2.57 -0.88 -14.69
C PRO A 138 3.67 -0.52 -13.68
N TYR A 139 3.49 0.52 -12.87
CA TYR A 139 4.40 0.94 -11.81
C TYR A 139 3.81 0.75 -10.40
N VAL A 140 2.85 -0.15 -10.21
CA VAL A 140 2.24 -0.44 -8.90
C VAL A 140 3.26 -0.77 -7.79
N ILE A 141 4.35 -1.46 -8.10
CA ILE A 141 5.40 -1.73 -7.09
C ILE A 141 6.12 -0.45 -6.67
N LEU A 142 6.35 0.48 -7.61
CA LEU A 142 6.91 1.79 -7.30
C LEU A 142 5.91 2.63 -6.48
N HIS A 143 4.61 2.55 -6.78
CA HIS A 143 3.56 3.19 -5.99
C HIS A 143 3.63 2.76 -4.52
N GLU A 144 3.64 1.45 -4.26
CA GLU A 144 3.71 0.95 -2.89
C GLU A 144 5.05 1.25 -2.19
N LEU A 145 6.15 1.22 -2.95
CA LEU A 145 7.45 1.66 -2.44
C LEU A 145 7.45 3.15 -2.12
N ALA A 146 6.72 4.00 -2.85
CA ALA A 146 6.59 5.41 -2.55
C ALA A 146 5.84 5.63 -1.24
N HIS A 147 4.78 4.88 -0.95
CA HIS A 147 4.14 4.88 0.38
C HIS A 147 5.12 4.51 1.48
N SER A 148 5.88 3.44 1.28
CA SER A 148 6.89 2.97 2.23
C SER A 148 8.02 3.98 2.45
N TYR A 149 8.51 4.62 1.38
CA TYR A 149 9.53 5.67 1.43
C TYR A 149 9.01 6.93 2.13
N HIS A 150 7.78 7.33 1.85
CA HIS A 150 7.14 8.48 2.49
C HIS A 150 7.01 8.27 4.00
N ASP A 151 6.66 7.06 4.46
CA ASP A 151 6.58 6.74 5.89
C ASP A 151 7.98 6.68 6.53
N GLN A 152 8.85 5.85 5.97
CA GLN A 152 10.06 5.39 6.67
C GLN A 152 11.27 6.30 6.46
N ILE A 153 11.33 7.03 5.34
CA ILE A 153 12.47 7.88 4.97
C ILE A 153 12.11 9.36 5.11
N LEU A 154 10.98 9.78 4.54
CA LEU A 154 10.57 11.20 4.59
C LEU A 154 9.75 11.57 5.83
N ASN A 155 9.06 10.60 6.44
CA ASN A 155 7.94 10.77 7.38
C ASN A 155 6.65 11.27 6.70
N PHE A 156 5.50 10.66 7.00
CA PHE A 156 4.19 11.07 6.45
C PHE A 156 3.79 12.52 6.76
N ASN A 157 4.44 13.18 7.72
CA ASN A 157 4.24 14.59 8.02
C ASN A 157 5.16 15.52 7.20
N HIS A 158 5.74 15.04 6.10
CA HIS A 158 6.63 15.83 5.25
C HIS A 158 5.90 17.06 4.70
N LYS A 159 6.29 18.24 5.21
CA LYS A 159 5.55 19.49 5.03
C LYS A 159 5.36 19.87 3.55
N GLU A 160 6.40 19.71 2.73
CA GLU A 160 6.32 20.09 1.31
C GLU A 160 5.34 19.21 0.52
N ILE A 161 5.21 17.92 0.88
CA ILE A 161 4.25 17.01 0.23
C ILE A 161 2.83 17.40 0.63
N ILE A 162 2.59 17.67 1.92
CA ILE A 162 1.29 18.12 2.41
C ILE A 162 0.89 19.45 1.75
N SER A 163 1.81 20.41 1.65
CA SER A 163 1.54 21.69 0.99
C SER A 163 1.27 21.54 -0.51
N ALA A 164 2.03 20.69 -1.22
CA ALA A 164 1.79 20.41 -2.64
C ALA A 164 0.41 19.78 -2.86
N TYR A 165 0.03 18.79 -2.04
CA TYR A 165 -1.30 18.18 -2.06
C TYR A 165 -2.42 19.20 -1.82
N GLN A 166 -2.30 20.02 -0.76
CA GLN A 166 -3.31 21.03 -0.41
C GLN A 166 -3.47 22.08 -1.51
N ARG A 167 -2.37 22.52 -2.12
CA ARG A 167 -2.39 23.43 -3.26
C ARG A 167 -3.08 22.79 -4.47
N ALA A 168 -2.74 21.55 -4.79
CA ALA A 168 -3.34 20.81 -5.89
C ALA A 168 -4.86 20.65 -5.72
N GLU A 169 -5.34 20.31 -4.52
CA GLU A 169 -6.77 20.25 -4.20
C GLU A 169 -7.44 21.63 -4.30
N LYS A 170 -6.82 22.67 -3.72
CA LYS A 170 -7.33 24.05 -3.80
C LYS A 170 -7.51 24.52 -5.25
N ASN A 171 -6.54 24.18 -6.10
CA ASN A 171 -6.52 24.53 -7.52
C ASN A 171 -7.29 23.54 -8.40
N LYS A 172 -7.88 22.49 -7.81
CA LYS A 172 -8.67 21.45 -8.51
C LYS A 172 -7.91 20.76 -9.64
N LEU A 173 -6.58 20.68 -9.56
CA LEU A 173 -5.73 20.21 -10.66
C LEU A 173 -6.09 18.79 -11.10
N TYR A 174 -6.56 17.96 -10.17
CA TYR A 174 -6.81 16.54 -10.41
C TYR A 174 -8.30 16.15 -10.30
N GLU A 175 -9.22 17.13 -10.28
CA GLU A 175 -10.66 16.91 -10.05
C GLU A 175 -11.31 16.07 -11.15
N LYS A 176 -10.87 16.25 -12.40
CA LYS A 176 -11.33 15.50 -13.57
C LYS A 176 -10.20 15.33 -14.58
N VAL A 177 -9.63 14.13 -14.65
CA VAL A 177 -8.46 13.79 -15.46
C VAL A 177 -8.74 12.59 -16.36
N LEU A 178 -7.95 12.41 -17.42
CA LEU A 178 -8.04 11.23 -18.28
C LEU A 178 -7.59 9.98 -17.50
N LEU A 179 -8.25 8.84 -17.75
CA LEU A 179 -7.87 7.52 -17.25
C LEU A 179 -7.15 6.72 -18.34
N PHE A 180 -6.24 5.82 -17.99
CA PHE A 180 -5.41 5.03 -18.92
C PHE A 180 -6.20 4.29 -20.03
N ARG A 181 -7.44 3.92 -19.75
CA ARG A 181 -8.36 3.24 -20.69
C ARG A 181 -9.22 4.20 -21.52
N GLY A 182 -8.95 5.50 -21.47
CA GLY A 182 -9.78 6.56 -21.99
C GLY A 182 -10.93 6.96 -21.04
N GLY A 183 -11.58 8.07 -21.38
CA GLY A 183 -12.59 8.71 -20.53
C GLY A 183 -11.99 9.46 -19.34
N THR A 184 -12.82 10.21 -18.62
CA THR A 184 -12.38 11.06 -17.50
C THR A 184 -12.91 10.60 -16.15
N THR A 185 -12.13 10.76 -15.09
CA THR A 185 -12.49 10.44 -13.70
C THR A 185 -11.82 11.41 -12.73
N SER A 186 -12.19 11.38 -11.44
CA SER A 186 -11.37 12.00 -10.39
C SER A 186 -10.09 11.21 -10.19
N HIS A 187 -8.94 11.88 -10.14
CA HIS A 187 -7.65 11.21 -9.90
C HIS A 187 -7.60 10.61 -8.50
N TYR A 188 -6.96 9.45 -8.37
CA TYR A 188 -6.80 8.80 -7.07
C TYR A 188 -5.97 9.61 -6.05
N ALA A 189 -5.01 10.40 -6.54
CA ALA A 189 -4.16 11.34 -5.78
C ALA A 189 -4.94 12.29 -4.85
N ARG A 190 -6.23 12.50 -5.10
CA ARG A 190 -7.12 13.37 -4.32
C ARG A 190 -7.58 12.77 -2.99
N THR A 191 -7.27 11.51 -2.75
CA THR A 191 -7.76 10.78 -1.57
C THR A 191 -7.08 11.29 -0.30
N ASN A 192 -5.75 11.48 -0.32
CA ASN A 192 -4.96 12.11 0.73
C ASN A 192 -3.52 12.40 0.23
N HIS A 193 -2.71 13.09 1.04
CA HIS A 193 -1.33 13.45 0.71
C HIS A 193 -0.39 12.24 0.50
N LYS A 194 -0.73 11.04 1.00
CA LYS A 194 0.06 9.82 0.77
C LYS A 194 -0.19 9.29 -0.63
N GLU A 195 -1.46 9.14 -1.02
CA GLU A 195 -1.82 8.78 -2.40
C GLU A 195 -1.31 9.81 -3.39
N PHE A 196 -1.44 11.09 -3.07
CA PHE A 196 -0.85 12.15 -3.86
C PHE A 196 0.64 11.94 -4.13
N PHE A 197 1.43 11.62 -3.10
CA PHE A 197 2.86 11.38 -3.28
C PHE A 197 3.15 10.14 -4.11
N ALA A 198 2.43 9.04 -3.88
CA ALA A 198 2.64 7.78 -4.60
C ALA A 198 2.28 7.92 -6.09
N GLU A 199 1.12 8.51 -6.38
CA GLU A 199 0.64 8.78 -7.73
C GLU A 199 1.59 9.73 -8.49
N MET A 200 2.00 10.85 -7.87
CA MET A 200 2.92 11.79 -8.53
C MET A 200 4.33 11.23 -8.70
N THR A 201 4.73 10.28 -7.84
CA THR A 201 5.97 9.51 -8.04
C THR A 201 5.87 8.63 -9.29
N GLU A 202 4.74 7.97 -9.54
CA GLU A 202 4.54 7.21 -10.77
C GLU A 202 4.62 8.10 -12.01
N SER A 203 3.94 9.24 -12.01
CA SER A 203 3.97 10.19 -13.13
C SER A 203 5.38 10.74 -13.36
N TYR A 204 6.14 11.02 -12.29
CA TYR A 204 7.50 11.58 -12.41
C TYR A 204 8.53 10.53 -12.85
N VAL A 205 8.52 9.33 -12.28
CA VAL A 205 9.56 8.32 -12.52
C VAL A 205 9.21 7.40 -13.67
N GLY A 206 7.94 7.06 -13.82
CA GLY A 206 7.47 6.01 -14.72
C GLY A 206 6.23 6.43 -15.50
N VAL A 207 5.16 5.64 -15.35
CA VAL A 207 3.88 5.81 -16.02
C VAL A 207 2.76 5.57 -15.01
N ASN A 208 1.91 6.58 -14.82
CA ASN A 208 0.71 6.53 -13.99
C ASN A 208 -0.51 6.01 -14.81
N ASP A 209 -1.55 5.52 -14.15
CA ASP A 209 -2.83 5.12 -14.75
C ASP A 209 -3.88 6.25 -14.84
N PHE A 210 -3.57 7.42 -14.27
CA PHE A 210 -4.31 8.67 -14.37
C PHE A 210 -3.43 9.77 -14.99
N TYR A 211 -4.04 10.70 -15.73
CA TYR A 211 -3.34 11.88 -16.19
C TYR A 211 -2.99 12.81 -15.02
N PRO A 212 -1.75 13.33 -14.91
CA PRO A 212 -0.64 13.21 -15.86
C PRO A 212 -0.02 11.80 -15.83
N PHE A 213 0.06 11.15 -16.99
CA PHE A 213 0.55 9.79 -17.12
C PHE A 213 2.06 9.73 -17.03
N VAL A 214 2.76 10.76 -17.52
CA VAL A 214 4.22 10.79 -17.63
C VAL A 214 4.80 12.11 -17.16
N ARG A 215 6.13 12.12 -17.00
CA ARG A 215 6.88 13.22 -16.38
C ARG A 215 6.71 14.56 -17.10
N ALA A 216 6.65 14.55 -18.44
CA ALA A 216 6.45 15.77 -19.23
C ALA A 216 5.08 16.38 -18.98
N GLU A 217 4.04 15.56 -18.91
CA GLU A 217 2.67 16.00 -18.62
C GLU A 217 2.57 16.51 -17.18
N LEU A 218 3.24 15.87 -16.23
CA LEU A 218 3.30 16.36 -14.85
C LEU A 218 3.93 17.75 -14.80
N LYS A 219 5.01 17.98 -15.57
CA LYS A 219 5.68 19.28 -15.65
C LYS A 219 4.78 20.38 -16.21
N GLU A 220 3.99 20.06 -17.23
CA GLU A 220 3.09 21.02 -17.87
C GLU A 220 1.86 21.31 -16.99
N HIS A 221 1.26 20.24 -16.43
CA HIS A 221 0.01 20.31 -15.69
C HIS A 221 0.19 20.82 -14.26
N ASP A 222 1.27 20.40 -13.59
CA ASP A 222 1.59 20.80 -12.22
C ASP A 222 3.11 21.00 -12.01
N PRO A 223 3.66 22.13 -12.51
CA PRO A 223 5.11 22.39 -12.48
C PRO A 223 5.71 22.48 -11.06
N GLU A 224 4.93 22.88 -10.05
CA GLU A 224 5.43 22.93 -8.67
C GLU A 224 5.54 21.51 -8.07
N THR A 225 4.58 20.63 -8.33
CA THR A 225 4.68 19.22 -7.93
C THR A 225 5.80 18.52 -8.68
N PHE A 226 5.97 18.81 -9.98
CA PHE A 226 7.13 18.35 -10.74
C PHE A 226 8.45 18.75 -10.05
N ALA A 227 8.60 20.01 -9.65
CA ALA A 227 9.81 20.48 -8.98
C ALA A 227 10.04 19.79 -7.63
N LEU A 228 8.96 19.52 -6.88
CA LEU A 228 9.04 18.74 -5.64
C LEU A 228 9.49 17.29 -5.91
N MET A 229 8.95 16.63 -6.94
CA MET A 229 9.35 15.28 -7.31
C MET A 229 10.81 15.24 -7.76
N GLU A 230 11.27 16.24 -8.53
CA GLU A 230 12.69 16.37 -8.92
C GLU A 230 13.61 16.56 -7.71
N LYS A 231 13.17 17.33 -6.71
CA LYS A 231 13.93 17.49 -5.47
C LYS A 231 14.04 16.18 -4.67
N ILE A 232 12.99 15.36 -4.64
CA ILE A 232 12.94 14.12 -3.85
C ILE A 232 13.66 12.97 -4.57
N TRP A 233 13.34 12.76 -5.84
CA TRP A 233 13.80 11.61 -6.64
C TRP A 233 15.05 11.92 -7.47
N GLY A 234 15.48 13.18 -7.49
CA GLY A 234 16.59 13.63 -8.31
C GLY A 234 16.18 13.94 -9.75
N LYS A 235 17.08 14.67 -10.42
CA LYS A 235 16.96 15.00 -11.84
C LYS A 235 17.65 13.95 -12.69
N PHE A 236 16.92 13.44 -13.66
CA PHE A 236 17.41 12.57 -14.75
C PHE A 236 16.76 12.98 -16.07
#